data_AF-A0A1H7VCN7-F1
#
_entry.id   AF-A0A1H7VCN7-F1
#
_cell.length_a   1.000
_cell.length_b   1.000
_cell.length_c   1.000
_cell.angle_alpha   90.00
_cell.angle_beta   90.00
_cell.angle_gamma   90.00
#
_symmetry.space_group_name_H-M   'P 1'
#
loop_
_entity.id
_entity.type
_entity.pdbx_description
1 polymer ?
#
loop_
_entity_poly.entity_id
_entity_poly.type
_entity_poly.pdbx_seq_one_letter_code
_entity_poly.pdbx_strand_id
1 'polypeptide(L)'
;MDLSSELALRVYEQIFWGIDKPLGYTLEEDESGARKPVSIPADAPWYASHPDPRMPAWFLKELVAESSAKGIPGLSLAGCRQLDDEAFAHLQAAPHLKILDLFNTRITDAGAASLGKLTSLGSLNLAGTAITDRAIEVIAGLPSLETLHLGWTEVSDAGLARLALAPSLKTLDLRGTRITDAGLARLTGLKRLRALSLQETGVGDAGVAALAPLAPVLERLYLGYTRVTDACVNTLATFTGLRTLSIRGTVISAEQEKRLTAALTGLGGVGTGPQGIQEGLIR
;
A
#
# COMPACT_ATOMS: atom_id res chain seq x y z
N MET A 1 29.81 0.69 -20.23
CA MET A 1 29.00 1.87 -20.57
C MET A 1 28.23 2.21 -19.32
N ASP A 2 28.50 3.36 -18.71
CA ASP A 2 27.90 3.74 -17.43
C ASP A 2 26.49 4.29 -17.68
N LEU A 3 25.51 3.39 -17.79
CA LEU A 3 24.11 3.76 -18.01
C LEU A 3 23.52 4.58 -16.84
N SER A 4 24.13 4.51 -15.66
CA SER A 4 23.74 5.28 -14.46
C SER A 4 24.06 6.78 -14.56
N SER A 5 24.88 7.17 -15.54
CA SER A 5 25.16 8.57 -15.89
C SER A 5 24.16 9.16 -16.89
N GLU A 6 23.38 8.33 -17.57
CA GLU A 6 22.44 8.76 -18.62
C GLU A 6 20.96 8.65 -18.22
N LEU A 7 20.59 7.80 -17.24
CA LEU A 7 19.19 7.55 -16.96
C LEU A 7 18.58 8.56 -15.97
N ALA A 8 17.83 9.51 -16.51
CA ALA A 8 16.97 10.40 -15.73
C ALA A 8 15.77 9.61 -15.18
N LEU A 9 15.89 9.06 -13.97
CA LEU A 9 14.78 8.41 -13.27
C LEU A 9 13.76 9.46 -12.87
N ARG A 10 12.46 9.13 -12.98
CA ARG A 10 11.40 10.03 -12.53
C ARG A 10 11.30 9.99 -11.02
N VAL A 11 11.24 11.15 -10.38
CA VAL A 11 11.16 11.29 -8.94
C VAL A 11 9.75 11.71 -8.56
N TYR A 12 9.19 11.04 -7.56
CA TYR A 12 7.87 11.30 -7.03
C TYR A 12 7.92 11.48 -5.51
N GLU A 13 7.16 12.44 -5.01
CA GLU A 13 6.79 12.54 -3.60
C GLU A 13 5.65 11.54 -3.37
N GLN A 14 5.85 10.59 -2.45
CA GLN A 14 4.81 9.63 -2.10
C GLN A 14 3.70 10.35 -1.34
N ILE A 15 2.52 10.42 -1.94
CA ILE A 15 1.33 10.96 -1.29
C ILE A 15 0.49 9.79 -0.82
N PHE A 16 0.56 9.50 0.48
CA PHE A 16 -0.23 8.43 1.09
C PHE A 16 -1.72 8.66 0.79
N TRP A 17 -2.28 7.81 -0.09
CA TRP A 17 -3.69 7.80 -0.53
C TRP A 17 -4.09 8.92 -1.53
N GLY A 18 -3.11 9.53 -2.22
CA GLY A 18 -3.34 10.51 -3.30
C GLY A 18 -2.63 10.13 -4.60
N ILE A 19 -2.68 11.03 -5.59
CA ILE A 19 -1.86 10.92 -6.80
C ILE A 19 -0.45 11.38 -6.42
N ASP A 20 0.55 10.52 -6.60
CA ASP A 20 1.94 10.87 -6.32
C ASP A 20 2.36 12.11 -7.10
N LYS A 21 3.02 13.04 -6.41
CA LYS A 21 3.36 14.33 -6.98
C LYS A 21 4.71 14.24 -7.69
N PRO A 22 4.79 14.55 -9.00
CA PRO A 22 6.06 14.54 -9.71
C PRO A 22 6.96 15.65 -9.15
N LEU A 23 8.17 15.28 -8.77
CA LEU A 23 9.20 16.20 -8.29
C LEU A 23 10.24 16.53 -9.35
N GLY A 24 10.31 15.75 -10.42
CA GLY A 24 11.27 15.94 -11.52
C GLY A 24 12.02 14.66 -11.84
N TYR A 25 13.32 14.77 -12.05
CA TYR A 25 14.20 13.66 -12.42
C TYR A 25 15.42 13.57 -11.50
N THR A 26 16.08 12.41 -11.42
CA THR A 26 17.35 12.28 -10.69
C THR A 26 18.50 13.06 -11.34
N LEU A 27 18.32 13.48 -12.59
CA LEU A 27 19.26 14.26 -13.39
C LEU A 27 18.48 15.34 -14.17
N GLU A 28 18.89 16.60 -14.05
CA GLU A 28 18.41 17.73 -14.87
C GLU A 28 19.51 18.23 -15.80
N GLU A 29 19.16 18.50 -17.06
CA GLU A 29 20.09 19.01 -18.06
C GLU A 29 20.19 20.54 -17.94
N ASP A 30 21.40 21.04 -17.67
CA ASP A 30 21.65 22.48 -17.58
C ASP A 30 21.77 23.13 -18.98
N GLU A 31 21.90 24.46 -19.02
CA GLU A 31 22.00 25.23 -20.27
C GLU A 31 23.18 24.83 -21.17
N SER A 32 24.16 24.08 -20.63
CA SER A 32 25.32 23.56 -21.38
C SER A 32 25.11 22.13 -21.90
N GLY A 33 23.96 21.51 -21.63
CA GLY A 33 23.70 20.09 -21.92
C GLY A 33 24.26 19.15 -20.84
N ALA A 34 24.83 19.68 -19.75
CA ALA A 34 25.40 18.87 -18.69
C ALA A 34 24.31 18.47 -17.68
N ARG A 35 24.20 17.17 -17.39
CA ARG A 35 23.22 16.64 -16.44
C ARG A 35 23.70 16.74 -15.01
N LYS A 36 22.95 17.43 -14.15
CA LYS A 36 23.24 17.63 -12.72
C LYS A 36 22.21 16.93 -11.84
N PRO A 37 22.60 16.38 -10.68
CA PRO A 37 21.66 15.83 -9.71
C PRO A 37 20.66 16.87 -9.22
N VAL A 38 19.38 16.53 -9.18
CA VAL A 38 18.34 17.41 -8.62
C VAL A 38 18.36 17.31 -7.09
N SER A 39 18.27 18.45 -6.42
CA SER A 39 18.11 18.52 -4.96
C SER A 39 16.70 18.10 -4.58
N ILE A 40 16.51 16.84 -4.22
CA ILE A 40 15.23 16.31 -3.72
C ILE A 40 15.11 16.63 -2.22
N PRO A 41 13.94 17.07 -1.70
CA PRO A 41 13.78 17.39 -0.29
C PRO A 41 14.16 16.20 0.60
N ALA A 42 15.08 16.40 1.55
CA ALA A 42 15.60 15.35 2.43
C ALA A 42 14.52 14.71 3.33
N ASP A 43 13.44 15.45 3.59
CA ASP A 43 12.46 15.14 4.62
C ASP A 43 11.15 14.52 4.09
N ALA A 44 10.93 14.54 2.76
CA ALA A 44 9.74 13.97 2.14
C ALA A 44 9.99 12.51 1.73
N PRO A 45 9.05 11.58 1.96
CA PRO A 45 9.15 10.23 1.42
C PRO A 45 9.08 10.31 -0.11
N TRP A 46 10.18 9.97 -0.80
CA TRP A 46 10.24 9.99 -2.26
C TRP A 46 10.77 8.67 -2.82
N TYR A 47 10.44 8.39 -4.07
CA TYR A 47 10.94 7.22 -4.79
C TYR A 47 11.30 7.57 -6.22
N ALA A 48 12.20 6.77 -6.80
CA ALA A 48 12.57 6.84 -8.21
C ALA A 48 11.83 5.75 -9.00
N SER A 49 11.35 6.08 -10.18
CA SER A 49 10.74 5.13 -11.11
C SER A 49 11.52 5.10 -12.42
N HIS A 50 11.74 3.90 -12.95
CA HIS A 50 12.19 3.77 -14.33
C HIS A 50 11.06 4.27 -15.27
N PRO A 51 11.38 5.07 -16.31
CA PRO A 51 10.34 5.65 -17.18
C PRO A 51 9.71 4.64 -18.15
N ASP A 52 10.39 3.53 -18.45
CA ASP A 52 9.87 2.45 -19.31
C ASP A 52 9.50 1.21 -18.45
N PRO A 53 8.23 0.78 -18.40
CA PRO A 53 7.81 -0.45 -17.72
C PRO A 53 8.33 -1.73 -18.40
N ARG A 54 9.03 -1.61 -19.53
CA ARG A 54 9.68 -2.70 -20.27
C ARG A 54 11.16 -2.84 -19.95
N MET A 55 11.61 -2.24 -18.86
CA MET A 55 12.97 -2.33 -18.36
C MET A 55 13.44 -3.79 -18.28
N PRO A 56 14.61 -4.13 -18.85
CA PRO A 56 15.11 -5.50 -18.84
C PRO A 56 15.58 -5.92 -17.44
N ALA A 57 15.51 -7.22 -17.14
CA ALA A 57 15.83 -7.76 -15.81
C ALA A 57 17.25 -7.41 -15.32
N TRP A 58 18.25 -7.44 -16.20
CA TRP A 58 19.64 -7.12 -15.84
C TRP A 58 19.79 -5.68 -15.34
N PHE A 59 18.95 -4.76 -15.80
CA PHE A 59 19.00 -3.35 -15.39
C PHE A 59 18.54 -3.17 -13.95
N LEU A 60 17.65 -4.02 -13.41
CA LEU A 60 17.24 -3.93 -12.01
C LEU A 60 18.44 -4.05 -11.06
N LYS A 61 19.43 -4.88 -11.40
CA LYS A 61 20.67 -5.00 -10.63
C LYS A 61 21.45 -3.69 -10.60
N GLU A 62 21.53 -2.99 -11.73
CA GLU A 62 22.21 -1.69 -11.83
C GLU A 62 21.45 -0.61 -11.06
N LEU A 63 20.13 -0.56 -11.21
CA LEU A 63 19.25 0.37 -10.47
C LEU A 63 19.37 0.18 -8.95
N VAL A 64 19.45 -1.06 -8.48
CA VAL A 64 19.70 -1.38 -7.06
C VAL A 64 21.07 -0.85 -6.60
N ALA A 65 22.12 -1.05 -7.39
CA ALA A 65 23.44 -0.53 -7.06
C ALA A 65 23.46 1.01 -7.03
N GLU A 66 22.82 1.64 -8.00
CA GLU A 66 22.71 3.10 -8.10
C GLU A 66 21.90 3.68 -6.93
N SER A 67 20.78 3.04 -6.55
CA SER A 67 19.99 3.47 -5.41
C SER A 67 20.81 3.52 -4.12
N SER A 68 21.66 2.51 -3.91
CA SER A 68 22.58 2.45 -2.78
C SER A 68 23.65 3.53 -2.84
N ALA A 69 24.26 3.74 -4.01
CA ALA A 69 25.33 4.72 -4.20
C ALA A 69 24.84 6.17 -4.04
N LYS A 70 23.61 6.46 -4.51
CA LYS A 70 23.02 7.80 -4.51
C LYS A 70 22.09 8.05 -3.31
N GLY A 71 21.91 7.06 -2.43
CA GLY A 71 21.04 7.16 -1.26
C GLY A 71 19.56 7.33 -1.61
N ILE A 72 19.10 6.74 -2.72
CA ILE A 72 17.71 6.78 -3.16
C ILE A 72 16.86 5.97 -2.17
N PRO A 73 15.94 6.58 -1.42
CA PRO A 73 15.21 5.89 -0.35
C PRO A 73 14.05 5.05 -0.87
N GLY A 74 13.71 5.11 -2.16
CA GLY A 74 12.57 4.37 -2.69
C GLY A 74 12.67 4.05 -4.17
N LEU A 75 12.13 2.90 -4.56
CA LEU A 75 12.02 2.48 -5.96
C LEU A 75 10.58 2.11 -6.30
N SER A 76 10.11 2.53 -7.48
CA SER A 76 8.92 1.96 -8.12
C SER A 76 9.32 1.19 -9.37
N LEU A 77 8.86 -0.06 -9.41
CA LEU A 77 8.92 -1.01 -10.51
C LEU A 77 7.49 -1.36 -10.97
N ALA A 78 6.52 -0.48 -10.68
CA ALA A 78 5.13 -0.71 -11.00
C ALA A 78 4.95 -1.02 -12.49
N GLY A 79 4.17 -2.06 -12.78
CA GLY A 79 3.88 -2.51 -14.14
C GLY A 79 5.06 -3.14 -14.88
N CYS A 80 6.24 -3.31 -14.25
CA CYS A 80 7.39 -3.98 -14.84
C CYS A 80 7.17 -5.50 -14.90
N ARG A 81 6.20 -5.94 -15.71
CA ARG A 81 5.75 -7.34 -15.85
C ARG A 81 6.75 -8.27 -16.53
N GLN A 82 7.90 -7.75 -16.96
CA GLN A 82 9.00 -8.54 -17.53
C GLN A 82 9.94 -9.09 -16.45
N LEU A 83 9.93 -8.46 -15.28
CA LEU A 83 10.73 -8.87 -14.15
C LEU A 83 10.08 -10.09 -13.48
N ASP A 84 10.89 -11.11 -13.24
CA ASP A 84 10.53 -12.33 -12.53
C ASP A 84 11.19 -12.36 -11.14
N ASP A 85 10.98 -13.46 -10.42
CA ASP A 85 11.51 -13.63 -9.06
C ASP A 85 13.04 -13.62 -9.00
N GLU A 86 13.73 -14.09 -10.06
CA GLU A 86 15.19 -14.02 -10.15
C GLU A 86 15.68 -12.58 -10.24
N ALA A 87 15.00 -11.76 -11.06
CA ALA A 87 15.28 -10.32 -11.12
C ALA A 87 15.04 -9.67 -9.74
N PHE A 88 13.89 -9.94 -9.11
CA PHE A 88 13.56 -9.35 -7.80
C PHE A 88 14.48 -9.81 -6.66
N ALA A 89 15.17 -10.94 -6.80
CA ALA A 89 16.18 -11.37 -5.83
C ALA A 89 17.32 -10.35 -5.69
N HIS A 90 17.58 -9.51 -6.70
CA HIS A 90 18.57 -8.43 -6.59
C HIS A 90 18.18 -7.35 -5.57
N LEU A 91 16.88 -7.18 -5.26
CA LEU A 91 16.43 -6.18 -4.29
C LEU A 91 17.05 -6.37 -2.91
N GLN A 92 17.42 -7.60 -2.53
CA GLN A 92 18.06 -7.88 -1.23
C GLN A 92 19.35 -7.07 -0.99
N ALA A 93 19.99 -6.57 -2.05
CA ALA A 93 21.18 -5.73 -1.97
C ALA A 93 20.88 -4.24 -1.69
N ALA A 94 19.61 -3.86 -1.52
CA ALA A 94 19.17 -2.50 -1.20
C ALA A 94 18.45 -2.39 0.17
N PRO A 95 19.07 -2.82 1.29
CA PRO A 95 18.42 -2.81 2.62
C PRO A 95 18.10 -1.39 3.15
N HIS A 96 18.60 -0.35 2.47
CA HIS A 96 18.35 1.06 2.76
C HIS A 96 16.98 1.56 2.27
N LEU A 97 16.31 0.81 1.37
CA LEU A 97 15.02 1.22 0.81
C LEU A 97 13.96 1.31 1.90
N LYS A 98 13.25 2.44 1.88
CA LYS A 98 12.10 2.78 2.73
C LYS A 98 10.78 2.63 1.97
N ILE A 99 10.78 2.78 0.65
CA ILE A 99 9.60 2.67 -0.22
C ILE A 99 9.91 1.69 -1.35
N LEU A 100 9.02 0.72 -1.55
CA LEU A 100 9.11 -0.20 -2.66
C LEU A 100 7.72 -0.42 -3.26
N ASP A 101 7.59 -0.08 -4.53
CA ASP A 101 6.35 -0.26 -5.28
C ASP A 101 6.55 -1.31 -6.38
N LEU A 102 5.90 -2.46 -6.21
CA LEU A 102 5.90 -3.60 -7.12
C LEU A 102 4.50 -3.85 -7.69
N PHE A 103 3.63 -2.83 -7.68
CA PHE A 103 2.28 -2.92 -8.19
C PHE A 103 2.25 -3.58 -9.57
N ASN A 104 1.40 -4.58 -9.73
CA ASN A 104 1.11 -5.19 -11.03
C ASN A 104 2.35 -5.75 -11.75
N THR A 105 3.33 -6.24 -10.98
CA THR A 105 4.50 -7.01 -11.46
C THR A 105 4.22 -8.52 -11.40
N ARG A 106 5.18 -9.36 -11.82
CA ARG A 106 5.07 -10.83 -11.77
C ARG A 106 5.74 -11.46 -10.55
N ILE A 107 6.04 -10.68 -9.51
CA ILE A 107 6.59 -11.24 -8.27
C ILE A 107 5.63 -12.28 -7.67
N THR A 108 6.19 -13.41 -7.24
CA THR A 108 5.49 -14.46 -6.49
C THR A 108 6.06 -14.59 -5.08
N ASP A 109 5.56 -15.54 -4.30
CA ASP A 109 6.11 -15.82 -2.97
C ASP A 109 7.61 -16.18 -2.98
N ALA A 110 8.13 -16.74 -4.10
CA ALA A 110 9.55 -17.05 -4.23
C ALA A 110 10.41 -15.78 -4.29
N GLY A 111 10.01 -14.79 -5.09
CA GLY A 111 10.69 -13.49 -5.14
C GLY A 111 10.52 -12.70 -3.84
N ALA A 112 9.35 -12.81 -3.20
CA ALA A 112 9.05 -12.14 -1.95
C ALA A 112 9.97 -12.55 -0.79
N ALA A 113 10.56 -13.75 -0.84
CA ALA A 113 11.52 -14.21 0.16
C ALA A 113 12.72 -13.25 0.32
N SER A 114 13.13 -12.60 -0.77
CA SER A 114 14.23 -11.63 -0.80
C SER A 114 13.88 -10.30 -0.13
N LEU A 115 12.58 -9.96 -0.04
CA LEU A 115 12.10 -8.72 0.57
C LEU A 115 12.36 -8.69 2.08
N GLY A 116 12.50 -9.85 2.73
CA GLY A 116 12.82 -9.96 4.16
C GLY A 116 14.16 -9.31 4.56
N LYS A 117 15.02 -8.98 3.59
CA LYS A 117 16.28 -8.25 3.82
C LYS A 117 16.10 -6.72 3.82
N LEU A 118 14.95 -6.22 3.38
CA LEU A 118 14.65 -4.78 3.32
C LEU A 118 14.14 -4.27 4.67
N THR A 119 14.97 -4.38 5.70
CA THR A 119 14.56 -4.10 7.09
C THR A 119 14.19 -2.65 7.34
N SER A 120 14.60 -1.72 6.47
CA SER A 120 14.25 -0.30 6.54
C SER A 120 12.92 0.04 5.85
N LEU A 121 12.25 -0.93 5.24
CA LEU A 121 11.07 -0.71 4.42
C LEU A 121 9.89 -0.26 5.28
N GLY A 122 9.39 0.94 4.99
CA GLY A 122 8.23 1.54 5.63
C GLY A 122 6.96 1.44 4.78
N SER A 123 7.10 1.39 3.45
CA SER A 123 5.99 1.30 2.51
C SER A 123 6.26 0.25 1.44
N LEU A 124 5.36 -0.72 1.31
CA LEU A 124 5.42 -1.80 0.34
C LEU A 124 4.10 -1.93 -0.42
N ASN A 125 4.16 -1.82 -1.74
CA ASN A 125 3.02 -2.09 -2.61
C ASN A 125 3.24 -3.36 -3.42
N LEU A 126 2.39 -4.36 -3.18
CA LEU A 126 2.34 -5.65 -3.86
C LEU A 126 0.98 -5.87 -4.54
N ALA A 127 0.16 -4.84 -4.68
CA ALA A 127 -1.17 -5.01 -5.24
C ALA A 127 -1.11 -5.51 -6.71
N GLY A 128 -2.04 -6.38 -7.09
CA GLY A 128 -2.11 -6.97 -8.43
C GLY A 128 -0.98 -7.94 -8.77
N THR A 129 -0.34 -8.54 -7.76
CA THR A 129 0.71 -9.56 -7.92
C THR A 129 0.19 -10.96 -7.55
N ALA A 130 0.99 -12.00 -7.79
CA ALA A 130 0.64 -13.40 -7.49
C ALA A 130 1.00 -13.81 -6.05
N ILE A 131 1.02 -12.85 -5.12
CA ILE A 131 1.37 -13.06 -3.72
C ILE A 131 0.25 -13.82 -3.00
N THR A 132 0.64 -14.81 -2.18
CA THR A 132 -0.25 -15.60 -1.34
C THR A 132 0.07 -15.41 0.14
N ASP A 133 -0.63 -16.16 1.01
CA ASP A 133 -0.38 -16.20 2.45
C ASP A 133 1.07 -16.60 2.81
N ARG A 134 1.79 -17.28 1.91
CA ARG A 134 3.18 -17.69 2.16
C ARG A 134 4.14 -16.51 2.21
N ALA A 135 4.04 -15.54 1.29
CA ALA A 135 4.90 -14.35 1.35
C ALA A 135 4.65 -13.51 2.61
N ILE A 136 3.43 -13.57 3.16
CA ILE A 136 3.07 -12.83 4.37
C ILE A 136 3.94 -13.22 5.56
N GLU A 137 4.42 -14.46 5.64
CA GLU A 137 5.36 -14.88 6.70
C GLU A 137 6.65 -14.03 6.71
N VAL A 138 7.11 -13.63 5.52
CA VAL A 138 8.30 -12.80 5.35
C VAL A 138 7.94 -11.32 5.55
N ILE A 139 6.87 -10.85 4.92
CA ILE A 139 6.46 -9.44 4.93
C ILE A 139 6.08 -8.97 6.35
N ALA A 140 5.38 -9.81 7.12
CA ALA A 140 5.00 -9.49 8.51
C ALA A 140 6.22 -9.37 9.44
N GLY A 141 7.37 -9.94 9.07
CA GLY A 141 8.63 -9.83 9.82
C GLY A 141 9.39 -8.52 9.59
N LEU A 142 8.95 -7.65 8.67
CA LEU A 142 9.60 -6.37 8.40
C LEU A 142 9.34 -5.37 9.55
N PRO A 143 10.37 -4.98 10.31
CA PRO A 143 10.18 -4.27 11.59
C PRO A 143 9.67 -2.84 11.42
N SER A 144 10.03 -2.20 10.30
CA SER A 144 9.69 -0.81 9.99
C SER A 144 8.44 -0.65 9.13
N LEU A 145 7.80 -1.75 8.70
CA LEU A 145 6.71 -1.68 7.72
C LEU A 145 5.45 -1.02 8.32
N GLU A 146 5.10 0.14 7.80
CA GLU A 146 3.94 0.92 8.24
C GLU A 146 2.79 0.87 7.23
N THR A 147 3.10 0.73 5.94
CA THR A 147 2.14 0.74 4.84
C THR A 147 2.31 -0.50 3.97
N LEU A 148 1.24 -1.28 3.83
CA LEU A 148 1.22 -2.49 3.03
C LEU A 148 -0.02 -2.53 2.13
N HIS A 149 0.21 -2.63 0.82
CA HIS A 149 -0.86 -2.81 -0.16
C HIS A 149 -0.80 -4.23 -0.73
N LEU A 150 -1.87 -4.98 -0.53
CA LEU A 150 -2.07 -6.36 -1.00
C LEU A 150 -3.33 -6.49 -1.84
N GLY A 151 -3.89 -5.38 -2.33
CA GLY A 151 -5.11 -5.41 -3.12
C GLY A 151 -4.96 -6.31 -4.35
N TRP A 152 -6.00 -7.06 -4.70
CA TRP A 152 -6.01 -7.96 -5.86
C TRP A 152 -4.89 -9.03 -5.84
N THR A 153 -4.48 -9.47 -4.65
CA THR A 153 -3.60 -10.64 -4.46
C THR A 153 -4.40 -11.87 -4.04
N GLU A 154 -3.72 -13.01 -3.89
CA GLU A 154 -4.34 -14.28 -3.46
C GLU A 154 -4.38 -14.48 -1.94
N VAL A 155 -4.04 -13.45 -1.17
CA VAL A 155 -4.07 -13.46 0.30
C VAL A 155 -5.48 -13.79 0.80
N SER A 156 -5.53 -14.64 1.83
CA SER A 156 -6.74 -15.14 2.47
C SER A 156 -6.72 -14.89 3.99
N ASP A 157 -7.77 -15.35 4.67
CA ASP A 157 -7.89 -15.25 6.13
C ASP A 157 -6.69 -15.87 6.87
N ALA A 158 -6.01 -16.86 6.27
CA ALA A 158 -4.84 -17.50 6.86
C ALA A 158 -3.63 -16.54 6.95
N GLY A 159 -3.41 -15.69 5.94
CA GLY A 159 -2.36 -14.68 5.94
C GLY A 159 -2.56 -13.62 7.04
N LEU A 160 -3.80 -13.27 7.37
CA LEU A 160 -4.08 -12.24 8.39
C LEU A 160 -3.58 -12.61 9.79
N ALA A 161 -3.51 -13.91 10.11
CA ALA A 161 -2.95 -14.37 11.39
C ALA A 161 -1.47 -13.97 11.57
N ARG A 162 -0.71 -13.91 10.47
CA ARG A 162 0.69 -13.48 10.47
C ARG A 162 0.82 -11.97 10.37
N LEU A 163 0.02 -11.31 9.52
CA LEU A 163 -0.01 -9.84 9.45
C LEU A 163 -0.34 -9.20 10.79
N ALA A 164 -1.19 -9.83 11.61
CA ALA A 164 -1.52 -9.34 12.95
C ALA A 164 -0.32 -9.13 13.89
N LEU A 165 0.83 -9.74 13.56
CA LEU A 165 2.08 -9.64 14.32
C LEU A 165 2.99 -8.51 13.81
N ALA A 166 2.64 -7.84 12.70
CA ALA A 166 3.42 -6.75 12.14
C ALA A 166 3.44 -5.56 13.12
N PRO A 167 4.59 -5.22 13.71
CA PRO A 167 4.65 -4.37 14.91
C PRO A 167 4.36 -2.88 14.62
N SER A 168 4.54 -2.47 13.36
CA SER A 168 4.54 -1.05 12.96
C SER A 168 3.40 -0.71 12.00
N LEU A 169 2.56 -1.67 11.61
CA LEU A 169 1.58 -1.49 10.54
C LEU A 169 0.50 -0.47 10.90
N LYS A 170 0.36 0.56 10.06
CA LYS A 170 -0.61 1.67 10.17
C LYS A 170 -1.62 1.66 9.03
N THR A 171 -1.21 1.21 7.86
CA THR A 171 -2.03 1.18 6.64
C THR A 171 -2.01 -0.22 6.05
N LEU A 172 -3.20 -0.76 5.79
CA LEU A 172 -3.38 -2.05 5.15
C LEU A 172 -4.48 -1.99 4.07
N ASP A 173 -4.13 -2.30 2.82
CA ASP A 173 -5.09 -2.48 1.72
C ASP A 173 -5.24 -3.96 1.36
N LEU A 174 -6.43 -4.51 1.58
CA LEU A 174 -6.83 -5.89 1.28
C LEU A 174 -7.92 -5.94 0.21
N ARG A 175 -8.12 -4.87 -0.57
CA ARG A 175 -9.20 -4.81 -1.57
C ARG A 175 -9.14 -5.97 -2.57
N GLY A 176 -10.27 -6.57 -2.91
CA GLY A 176 -10.35 -7.62 -3.93
C GLY A 176 -9.56 -8.91 -3.59
N THR A 177 -9.21 -9.10 -2.31
CA THR A 177 -8.58 -10.34 -1.81
C THR A 177 -9.64 -11.34 -1.33
N ARG A 178 -9.21 -12.53 -0.90
CA ARG A 178 -10.11 -13.61 -0.44
C ARG A 178 -10.50 -13.50 1.04
N ILE A 179 -10.46 -12.29 1.60
CA ILE A 179 -10.77 -12.04 3.02
C ILE A 179 -12.26 -12.15 3.30
N THR A 180 -12.58 -12.77 4.44
CA THR A 180 -13.94 -12.91 4.97
C THR A 180 -14.00 -12.46 6.44
N ASP A 181 -15.19 -12.55 7.04
CA ASP A 181 -15.41 -12.24 8.45
C ASP A 181 -14.50 -13.03 9.40
N ALA A 182 -14.17 -14.28 9.03
CA ALA A 182 -13.35 -15.15 9.86
C ALA A 182 -11.91 -14.62 10.02
N GLY A 183 -11.36 -13.98 8.99
CA GLY A 183 -10.01 -13.41 9.01
C GLY A 183 -9.91 -12.14 9.85
N LEU A 184 -10.94 -11.29 9.87
CA LEU A 184 -10.86 -9.97 10.51
C LEU A 184 -10.66 -10.02 12.03
N ALA A 185 -11.12 -11.08 12.70
CA ALA A 185 -10.86 -11.29 14.13
C ALA A 185 -9.36 -11.35 14.46
N ARG A 186 -8.51 -11.71 13.49
CA ARG A 186 -7.05 -11.77 13.64
C ARG A 186 -6.40 -10.39 13.67
N LEU A 187 -6.98 -9.38 13.02
CA LEU A 187 -6.38 -8.05 12.90
C LEU A 187 -6.42 -7.23 14.20
N THR A 188 -7.10 -7.71 15.23
CA THR A 188 -7.26 -7.01 16.53
C THR A 188 -5.93 -6.75 17.26
N GLY A 189 -4.85 -7.45 16.88
CA GLY A 189 -3.48 -7.20 17.36
C GLY A 189 -2.83 -5.93 16.81
N LEU A 190 -3.31 -5.39 15.69
CA LEU A 190 -2.72 -4.23 15.02
C LEU A 190 -3.11 -2.90 15.70
N LYS A 191 -2.60 -2.65 16.91
CA LYS A 191 -2.92 -1.46 17.72
C LYS A 191 -2.49 -0.12 17.08
N ARG A 192 -1.65 -0.17 16.06
CA ARG A 192 -1.20 0.99 15.28
C ARG A 192 -1.97 1.21 13.99
N LEU A 193 -2.90 0.31 13.62
CA LEU A 193 -3.68 0.43 12.40
C LEU A 193 -4.54 1.69 12.44
N ARG A 194 -4.42 2.52 11.40
CA ARG A 194 -5.16 3.76 11.17
C ARG A 194 -6.02 3.68 9.92
N ALA A 195 -5.56 2.97 8.90
CA ALA A 195 -6.28 2.84 7.64
C ALA A 195 -6.41 1.36 7.23
N LEU A 196 -7.63 0.94 6.96
CA LEU A 196 -7.95 -0.40 6.50
C LEU A 196 -8.91 -0.34 5.30
N SER A 197 -8.50 -0.94 4.19
CA SER A 197 -9.35 -1.13 3.01
C SER A 197 -9.72 -2.61 2.85
N LEU A 198 -11.02 -2.86 2.83
CA LEU A 198 -11.66 -4.18 2.66
C LEU A 198 -12.59 -4.18 1.44
N GLN A 199 -12.41 -3.22 0.53
CA GLN A 199 -13.32 -3.07 -0.60
C GLN A 199 -13.34 -4.35 -1.45
N GLU A 200 -14.49 -4.70 -2.02
CA GLU A 200 -14.59 -5.84 -2.94
C GLU A 200 -14.15 -7.19 -2.31
N THR A 201 -14.24 -7.31 -0.98
CA THR A 201 -14.00 -8.57 -0.26
C THR A 201 -15.31 -9.23 0.17
N GLY A 202 -15.20 -10.45 0.70
CA GLY A 202 -16.33 -11.18 1.28
C GLY A 202 -16.75 -10.69 2.67
N VAL A 203 -16.29 -9.54 3.16
CA VAL A 203 -16.63 -9.08 4.52
C VAL A 203 -18.12 -8.71 4.62
N GLY A 204 -18.76 -9.10 5.71
CA GLY A 204 -20.12 -8.74 6.12
C GLY A 204 -20.16 -8.21 7.56
N ASP A 205 -21.36 -8.18 8.14
CA ASP A 205 -21.60 -7.50 9.42
C ASP A 205 -20.82 -8.12 10.59
N ALA A 206 -20.63 -9.44 10.58
CA ALA A 206 -19.86 -10.14 11.60
C ALA A 206 -18.37 -9.77 11.56
N GLY A 207 -17.83 -9.52 10.37
CA GLY A 207 -16.46 -9.06 10.19
C GLY A 207 -16.26 -7.65 10.72
N VAL A 208 -17.20 -6.73 10.44
CA VAL A 208 -17.18 -5.37 11.02
C VAL A 208 -17.29 -5.43 12.55
N ALA A 209 -18.14 -6.31 13.09
CA ALA A 209 -18.22 -6.51 14.54
C ALA A 209 -16.89 -6.98 15.15
N ALA A 210 -16.17 -7.87 14.46
CA ALA A 210 -14.85 -8.35 14.90
C ALA A 210 -13.77 -7.25 14.91
N LEU A 211 -13.97 -6.15 14.17
CA LEU A 211 -13.07 -4.98 14.18
C LEU A 211 -13.32 -4.01 15.34
N ALA A 212 -14.36 -4.20 16.16
CA ALA A 212 -14.67 -3.30 17.29
C ALA A 212 -13.46 -3.00 18.22
N PRO A 213 -12.53 -3.93 18.51
CA PRO A 213 -11.33 -3.63 19.29
C PRO A 213 -10.37 -2.62 18.65
N LEU A 214 -10.50 -2.35 17.34
CA LEU A 214 -9.73 -1.34 16.60
C LEU A 214 -10.48 -0.01 16.48
N ALA A 215 -11.73 0.09 16.94
CA ALA A 215 -12.51 1.32 16.90
C ALA A 215 -11.81 2.56 17.51
N PRO A 216 -11.02 2.45 18.60
CA PRO A 216 -10.32 3.61 19.16
C PRO A 216 -9.13 4.12 18.32
N VAL A 217 -8.65 3.31 17.37
CA VAL A 217 -7.40 3.60 16.62
C VAL A 217 -7.63 3.78 15.13
N LEU A 218 -8.69 3.20 14.56
CA LEU A 218 -9.00 3.33 13.15
C LEU A 218 -9.51 4.75 12.82
N GLU A 219 -8.91 5.34 11.79
CA GLU A 219 -9.25 6.66 11.27
C GLU A 219 -9.88 6.56 9.87
N ARG A 220 -9.54 5.52 9.11
CA ARG A 220 -10.04 5.32 7.74
C ARG A 220 -10.44 3.86 7.54
N LEU A 221 -11.69 3.66 7.13
CA LEU A 221 -12.25 2.34 6.87
C LEU A 221 -12.97 2.35 5.52
N TYR A 222 -12.57 1.46 4.61
CA TYR A 222 -13.21 1.34 3.30
C TYR A 222 -13.87 -0.03 3.17
N LEU A 223 -15.21 -0.02 3.08
CA LEU A 223 -16.09 -1.19 2.99
C LEU A 223 -16.85 -1.22 1.65
N GLY A 224 -16.42 -0.45 0.66
CA GLY A 224 -17.10 -0.38 -0.63
C GLY A 224 -17.25 -1.76 -1.29
N TYR A 225 -18.41 -2.06 -1.85
CA TYR A 225 -18.71 -3.33 -2.52
C TYR A 225 -18.47 -4.57 -1.64
N THR A 226 -18.68 -4.43 -0.33
CA THR A 226 -18.72 -5.56 0.61
C THR A 226 -20.16 -6.01 0.88
N ARG A 227 -20.33 -7.07 1.67
CA ARG A 227 -21.62 -7.69 2.02
C ARG A 227 -22.25 -7.09 3.29
N VAL A 228 -21.76 -5.95 3.77
CA VAL A 228 -22.27 -5.30 4.98
C VAL A 228 -23.68 -4.72 4.75
N THR A 229 -24.48 -4.75 5.80
CA THR A 229 -25.88 -4.34 5.81
C THR A 229 -26.14 -3.36 6.97
N ASP A 230 -27.39 -2.95 7.14
CA ASP A 230 -27.82 -2.13 8.27
C ASP A 230 -27.48 -2.74 9.65
N ALA A 231 -27.25 -4.06 9.73
CA ALA A 231 -26.92 -4.72 10.99
C ALA A 231 -25.57 -4.29 11.58
N CYS A 232 -24.58 -3.89 10.76
CA CYS A 232 -23.29 -3.42 11.29
C CYS A 232 -23.27 -1.96 11.74
N VAL A 233 -24.34 -1.19 11.49
CA VAL A 233 -24.37 0.27 11.71
C VAL A 233 -24.14 0.64 13.17
N ASN A 234 -24.73 -0.11 14.10
CA ASN A 234 -24.50 0.13 15.53
C ASN A 234 -23.03 -0.08 15.90
N THR A 235 -22.37 -1.07 15.30
CA THR A 235 -20.94 -1.30 15.50
C THR A 235 -20.13 -0.18 14.86
N LEU A 236 -20.40 0.21 13.61
CA LEU A 236 -19.70 1.30 12.93
C LEU A 236 -19.81 2.64 13.69
N ALA A 237 -20.96 2.90 14.32
CA ALA A 237 -21.15 4.07 15.16
C ALA A 237 -20.22 4.12 16.39
N THR A 238 -19.62 3.00 16.81
CA THR A 238 -18.63 3.00 17.90
C THR A 238 -17.25 3.45 17.44
N PHE A 239 -16.99 3.55 16.13
CA PHE A 239 -15.70 3.97 15.56
C PHE A 239 -15.63 5.50 15.49
N THR A 240 -15.79 6.15 16.63
CA THR A 240 -15.89 7.62 16.76
C THR A 240 -14.65 8.37 16.31
N GLY A 241 -13.51 7.67 16.15
CA GLY A 241 -12.27 8.21 15.59
C GLY A 241 -12.21 8.24 14.05
N LEU A 242 -13.20 7.68 13.34
CA LEU A 242 -13.19 7.67 11.88
C LEU A 242 -13.29 9.07 11.30
N ARG A 243 -12.39 9.34 10.36
CA ARG A 243 -12.33 10.51 9.48
C ARG A 243 -12.75 10.19 8.06
N THR A 244 -12.70 8.92 7.66
CA THR A 244 -13.16 8.45 6.35
C THR A 244 -13.84 7.09 6.49
N LEU A 245 -15.05 6.97 5.95
CA LEU A 245 -15.82 5.72 5.93
C LEU A 245 -16.48 5.52 4.57
N SER A 246 -15.97 4.61 3.74
CA SER A 246 -16.59 4.29 2.44
C SER A 246 -17.51 3.08 2.57
N ILE A 247 -18.79 3.25 2.23
CA ILE A 247 -19.81 2.20 2.21
C ILE A 247 -20.49 2.08 0.83
N ARG A 248 -19.86 2.62 -0.22
CA ARG A 248 -20.41 2.61 -1.58
C ARG A 248 -20.65 1.18 -2.06
N GLY A 249 -21.82 0.91 -2.64
CA GLY A 249 -22.13 -0.42 -3.18
C GLY A 249 -22.31 -1.50 -2.11
N THR A 250 -22.56 -1.11 -0.85
CA THR A 250 -22.99 -2.01 0.23
C THR A 250 -24.53 -2.07 0.28
N VAL A 251 -25.07 -2.87 1.20
CA VAL A 251 -26.52 -3.02 1.42
C VAL A 251 -26.99 -2.14 2.59
N ILE A 252 -26.18 -1.16 3.02
CA ILE A 252 -26.59 -0.17 4.02
C ILE A 252 -27.62 0.77 3.37
N SER A 253 -28.77 0.93 4.01
CA SER A 253 -29.83 1.82 3.54
C SER A 253 -29.45 3.29 3.69
N ALA A 254 -30.02 4.16 2.85
CA ALA A 254 -29.79 5.60 2.92
C ALA A 254 -30.19 6.20 4.29
N GLU A 255 -31.16 5.59 4.97
CA GLU A 255 -31.55 5.99 6.33
C GLU A 255 -30.41 5.71 7.34
N GLN A 256 -29.85 4.51 7.31
CA GLN A 256 -28.74 4.18 8.21
C GLN A 256 -27.43 4.88 7.82
N GLU A 257 -27.19 5.14 6.53
CA GLU A 257 -26.09 6.00 6.08
C GLU A 257 -26.19 7.40 6.70
N LYS A 258 -27.38 8.02 6.67
CA LYS A 258 -27.61 9.32 7.33
C LYS A 258 -27.36 9.25 8.84
N ARG A 259 -27.77 8.15 9.48
CA ARG A 259 -27.51 7.91 10.91
C ARG A 259 -26.02 7.78 11.21
N LEU A 260 -25.25 7.10 10.35
CA LEU A 260 -23.79 7.01 10.49
C LEU A 260 -23.13 8.38 10.36
N THR A 261 -23.53 9.19 9.38
CA THR A 261 -23.02 10.56 9.22
C THR A 261 -23.30 11.43 10.45
N ALA A 262 -24.47 11.27 11.08
CA ALA A 262 -24.81 11.98 12.30
C ALA A 262 -24.03 11.48 13.53
N ALA A 263 -23.76 10.17 13.62
CA ALA A 263 -23.03 9.57 14.73
C ALA A 263 -21.51 9.81 14.64
N LEU A 264 -20.96 9.84 13.42
CA LEU A 264 -19.53 9.99 13.14
C LEU A 264 -19.23 11.42 12.70
N THR A 265 -19.38 12.37 13.62
CA THR A 265 -19.23 13.81 13.35
C THR A 265 -17.83 14.24 12.88
N GLY A 266 -16.83 13.34 12.99
CA GLY A 266 -15.45 13.55 12.54
C GLY A 266 -15.17 13.17 11.08
N LEU A 267 -16.15 12.62 10.35
CA LEU A 267 -15.99 12.27 8.92
C LEU A 267 -15.74 13.54 8.10
N GLY A 268 -14.55 13.63 7.50
CA GLY A 268 -14.20 14.71 6.59
C GLY A 268 -14.97 14.57 5.29
N GLY A 269 -15.62 15.64 4.85
CA GLY A 269 -16.22 15.69 3.51
C GLY A 269 -15.15 15.50 2.43
N VAL A 270 -15.42 14.55 1.52
CA VAL A 270 -14.71 14.20 0.27
C VAL A 270 -13.18 14.05 0.39
N GLY A 271 -12.73 12.79 0.54
CA GLY A 271 -11.34 12.39 0.34
C GLY A 271 -11.25 11.35 -0.78
N THR A 272 -10.38 11.61 -1.76
CA THR A 272 -10.11 10.71 -2.90
C THR A 272 -9.71 9.33 -2.42
N GLY A 273 -10.34 8.29 -2.98
CA GLY A 273 -9.91 6.92 -2.80
C GLY A 273 -8.48 6.68 -3.32
N PRO A 274 -7.87 5.53 -2.99
CA PRO A 274 -6.46 5.17 -3.25
C PRO A 274 -5.95 5.20 -4.71
N GLN A 275 -6.68 5.73 -5.70
CA GLN A 275 -6.23 5.77 -7.10
C GLN A 275 -6.49 7.09 -7.84
N GLY A 276 -6.78 8.20 -7.16
CA GLY A 276 -7.03 9.46 -7.87
C GLY A 276 -8.25 9.44 -8.80
N ILE A 277 -9.06 8.38 -8.74
CA ILE A 277 -10.44 8.40 -9.21
C ILE A 277 -11.18 9.27 -8.20
N GLN A 278 -11.86 10.32 -8.67
CA GLN A 278 -12.85 11.04 -7.87
C GLN A 278 -13.91 10.04 -7.42
N GLU A 279 -13.73 9.49 -6.23
CA GLU A 279 -14.71 8.62 -5.58
C GLU A 279 -15.39 9.44 -4.49
N GLY A 280 -16.56 9.98 -4.86
CA GLY A 280 -17.50 10.56 -3.91
C GLY A 280 -17.76 9.58 -2.77
N LEU A 281 -17.59 10.06 -1.55
CA LEU A 281 -17.84 9.34 -0.33
C LEU A 281 -19.12 9.94 0.27
N ILE A 282 -20.15 9.08 0.38
CA ILE A 282 -21.53 9.39 0.79
C ILE A 282 -22.27 10.19 -0.29
N ARG A 283 -22.66 9.49 -1.37
CA ARG A 283 -23.16 10.03 -2.65
C ARG A 283 -22.26 11.06 -3.34
#